data_AF-A0A484AQ05-F1
#
_entry.id   AF-A0A484AQ05-F1
#
_cell.length_a   1.000
_cell.length_b   1.000
_cell.length_c   1.000
_cell.angle_alpha   90.00
_cell.angle_beta   90.00
_cell.angle_gamma   90.00
#
_symmetry.space_group_name_H-M   'P 1'
#
loop_
_entity.id
_entity.type
_entity.pdbx_description
1 polymer ?
#
loop_
_entity_poly.entity_id
_entity_poly.type
_entity_poly.pdbx_seq_one_letter_code
_entity_poly.pdbx_strand_id
1 'polypeptide(L)'
;ADKINEAINVGNVQDRLYINIDQDLRHGDVLFDDQMLHGKFVDFYKTADVNQMLKILKEEPHDETEKESPNKNKKTDPNKVDKEYLWPHGITPPLKNVRIRRFRKTLKKKKVAIRLLMKALLSLM
;
A
#
# COMPACT_ATOMS: atom_id res chain seq x y z
N ALA A 1 22.16 -1.28 -3.54
CA ALA A 1 21.54 -2.15 -4.55
C ALA A 1 22.59 -3.00 -5.25
N ASP A 2 23.69 -2.41 -5.72
CA ASP A 2 24.73 -3.13 -6.45
C ASP A 2 25.33 -4.32 -5.68
N LYS A 3 25.63 -4.14 -4.38
CA LYS A 3 26.10 -5.24 -3.51
C LYS A 3 25.12 -6.43 -3.43
N ILE A 4 23.81 -6.15 -3.41
CA ILE A 4 22.78 -7.19 -3.38
C ILE A 4 22.74 -7.91 -4.73
N ASN A 5 22.82 -7.17 -5.84
CA ASN A 5 22.87 -7.77 -7.18
C ASN A 5 24.09 -8.67 -7.35
N GLU A 6 25.25 -8.23 -6.87
CA GLU A 6 26.46 -9.05 -6.85
C GLU A 6 26.28 -10.33 -6.02
N ALA A 7 25.72 -10.21 -4.81
CA ALA A 7 25.44 -11.37 -3.95
C ALA A 7 24.48 -12.38 -4.60
N ILE A 8 23.47 -11.88 -5.33
CA ILE A 8 22.55 -12.72 -6.12
C ILE A 8 23.29 -13.43 -7.24
N ASN A 9 24.14 -12.72 -8.00
CA ASN A 9 24.89 -13.30 -9.11
C ASN A 9 25.93 -14.34 -8.67
N VAL A 10 26.56 -14.13 -7.51
CA VAL A 10 27.50 -15.08 -6.90
C VAL A 10 26.76 -16.27 -6.27
N GLY A 11 25.49 -16.10 -5.91
CA GLY A 11 24.65 -17.15 -5.31
C GLY A 11 24.76 -17.26 -3.79
N ASN A 12 25.40 -16.29 -3.12
CA ASN A 12 25.57 -16.28 -1.65
C ASN A 12 24.59 -15.35 -0.92
N VAL A 13 23.53 -14.89 -1.60
CA VAL A 13 22.56 -13.96 -1.02
C VAL A 13 21.77 -14.53 0.15
N GLN A 14 21.55 -15.86 0.18
CA GLN A 14 20.70 -16.51 1.18
C GLN A 14 21.24 -16.37 2.61
N ASP A 15 22.56 -16.41 2.77
CA ASP A 15 23.21 -16.28 4.07
C ASP A 15 23.41 -14.82 4.50
N ARG A 16 23.23 -13.89 3.54
CA ARG A 16 23.55 -12.46 3.69
C ARG A 16 22.32 -11.58 3.83
N LEU A 17 21.15 -12.03 3.36
CA LEU A 17 19.91 -11.27 3.33
C LEU A 17 18.86 -11.94 4.22
N TYR A 18 18.40 -11.24 5.25
CA TYR A 18 17.28 -11.65 6.08
C TYR A 18 16.19 -10.60 6.05
N ILE A 19 14.94 -11.05 5.98
CA ILE A 19 13.76 -10.18 5.99
C ILE A 19 12.86 -10.63 7.13
N ASN A 20 12.58 -9.73 8.06
CA ASN A 20 11.60 -9.90 9.11
C ASN A 20 10.37 -9.04 8.80
N ILE A 21 9.17 -9.57 9.04
CA ILE A 21 7.91 -8.88 8.77
C ILE A 21 7.16 -8.75 10.08
N ASP A 22 6.73 -7.53 10.39
CA ASP A 22 6.00 -7.25 11.62
C ASP A 22 4.57 -7.81 11.58
N GLN A 23 3.96 -7.94 12.76
CA GLN A 23 2.59 -8.47 12.90
C GLN A 23 1.53 -7.63 12.16
N ASP A 24 1.81 -6.35 11.90
CA ASP A 24 0.90 -5.47 11.19
C ASP A 24 0.91 -5.68 9.66
N LEU A 25 1.87 -6.47 9.14
CA LEU A 25 2.10 -6.73 7.71
C LEU A 25 2.34 -5.44 6.89
N ARG A 26 2.70 -4.35 7.55
CA ARG A 26 2.94 -3.03 6.95
C ARG A 26 4.38 -2.59 7.13
N HIS A 27 5.04 -3.06 8.18
CA HIS A 27 6.44 -2.78 8.44
C HIS A 27 7.26 -4.08 8.44
N GLY A 28 8.57 -3.92 8.30
CA GLY A 28 9.50 -5.03 8.34
C GLY A 28 10.93 -4.57 8.23
N ASP A 29 11.84 -5.40 8.70
CA ASP A 29 13.26 -5.13 8.74
C ASP A 29 14.00 -6.00 7.72
N VAL A 30 14.99 -5.41 7.08
CA VAL A 30 15.85 -6.07 6.10
C VAL A 30 17.29 -5.98 6.59
N LEU A 31 17.85 -7.11 6.98
CA LEU A 31 19.25 -7.23 7.34
C LEU A 31 20.04 -7.67 6.10
N PHE A 32 21.04 -6.88 5.71
CA PHE A 32 21.95 -7.24 4.62
C PHE A 32 23.39 -6.90 4.99
N ASP A 33 24.31 -7.88 4.97
CA ASP A 33 25.72 -7.69 5.35
C ASP A 33 25.89 -6.95 6.70
N ASP A 34 25.18 -7.41 7.74
CA ASP A 34 25.13 -6.79 9.08
C ASP A 34 24.54 -5.37 9.14
N GLN A 35 24.04 -4.84 8.02
CA GLN A 35 23.35 -3.57 7.96
C GLN A 35 21.84 -3.79 8.11
N MET A 36 21.27 -3.27 9.19
CA MET A 36 19.82 -3.24 9.40
C MET A 36 19.20 -2.09 8.59
N LEU A 37 18.14 -2.39 7.83
CA LEU A 37 17.41 -1.45 7.00
C LEU A 37 15.92 -1.58 7.28
N HIS A 38 15.27 -0.48 7.62
CA HIS A 38 13.82 -0.49 7.87
C HIS A 38 13.04 -0.39 6.56
N GLY A 39 11.95 -1.14 6.48
CA GLY A 39 11.11 -1.26 5.31
C GLY A 39 9.63 -1.00 5.62
N LYS A 40 8.93 -0.41 4.65
CA LYS A 40 7.46 -0.23 4.69
C LYS A 40 6.84 -0.86 3.45
N PHE A 41 5.85 -1.73 3.65
CA PHE A 41 5.06 -2.31 2.57
C PHE A 41 4.08 -1.26 2.02
N VAL A 42 4.17 -1.04 0.72
CA VAL A 42 3.25 -0.16 -0.02
C VAL A 42 2.54 -0.95 -1.11
N ASP A 43 1.26 -0.66 -1.27
CA ASP A 43 0.39 -1.30 -2.24
C ASP A 43 0.38 -0.49 -3.55
N PHE A 44 0.62 -1.19 -4.65
CA PHE A 44 0.18 -0.75 -5.97
C PHE A 44 -1.33 -0.92 -6.10
N TYR A 45 -1.92 -0.19 -7.04
CA TYR A 45 -3.27 -0.53 -7.46
C TYR A 45 -3.28 -1.95 -8.01
N LYS A 46 -4.31 -2.74 -7.66
CA LYS A 46 -4.48 -4.14 -8.09
C LYS A 46 -4.72 -4.21 -9.60
N THR A 47 -3.63 -4.10 -10.36
CA THR A 47 -3.58 -4.20 -11.82
C THR A 47 -2.79 -5.41 -12.28
N ALA A 48 -2.16 -6.14 -11.36
CA ALA A 48 -1.37 -7.32 -11.60
C ALA A 48 -1.48 -8.27 -10.39
N ASP A 49 -0.99 -9.49 -10.56
CA ASP A 49 -0.96 -10.51 -9.50
C ASP A 49 -0.03 -10.09 -8.35
N VAL A 50 1.08 -9.41 -8.67
CA VAL A 50 1.95 -8.75 -7.70
C VAL A 50 1.54 -7.28 -7.59
N ASN A 51 1.04 -6.89 -6.43
CA ASN A 51 0.52 -5.55 -6.16
C ASN A 51 1.08 -4.93 -4.88
N GLN A 52 2.14 -5.46 -4.29
CA GLN A 52 2.80 -4.93 -3.09
C GLN A 52 4.31 -4.81 -3.32
N MET A 53 4.94 -3.86 -2.62
CA MET A 53 6.39 -3.66 -2.63
C MET A 53 6.88 -3.28 -1.24
N LEU A 54 7.94 -3.94 -0.78
CA LEU A 54 8.70 -3.51 0.38
C LEU A 54 9.62 -2.35 -0.02
N LYS A 55 9.35 -1.16 0.48
CA LYS A 55 10.17 0.03 0.24
C LYS A 55 11.13 0.22 1.40
N ILE A 56 12.43 0.19 1.12
CA ILE A 56 13.47 0.48 2.11
C ILE A 56 13.53 1.99 2.40
N LEU A 57 13.52 2.34 3.68
CA LEU A 57 13.72 3.69 4.18
C LEU A 57 15.19 3.86 4.55
N LYS A 58 15.79 5.00 4.16
CA LYS A 58 17.18 5.33 4.52
C LYS A 58 17.31 5.94 5.91
N GLU A 59 16.20 6.38 6.47
CA GLU A 59 16.11 6.99 7.80
C GLU A 59 15.36 6.01 8.71
N GLU A 60 15.74 5.99 9.99
CA GLU A 60 15.03 5.22 11.02
C GLU A 60 13.53 5.55 11.00
N PRO A 61 12.65 4.61 11.39
CA PRO A 61 11.24 4.87 11.48
C PRO A 61 11.07 6.05 12.44
N HIS A 62 10.76 7.21 11.89
CA HIS A 62 10.21 8.28 12.69
C HIS A 62 8.92 7.70 13.26
N ASP A 63 8.85 7.54 14.58
CA ASP A 63 7.62 7.21 15.28
C ASP A 63 6.58 8.26 14.87
N GLU A 64 5.79 7.95 13.83
CA GLU A 64 4.59 8.71 13.49
C GLU A 64 3.48 8.32 14.49
N THR A 65 3.77 8.39 15.79
CA THR A 65 2.75 8.32 16.85
C THR A 65 1.84 9.55 16.86
N GLU A 66 2.06 10.55 16.01
CA GLU A 66 1.30 11.82 16.01
C GLU A 66 0.46 12.08 14.75
N LYS A 67 -0.19 11.05 14.18
CA LYS A 67 -1.38 11.27 13.33
C LYS A 67 -2.57 10.43 13.76
N GLU A 68 -2.84 10.35 15.07
CA GLU A 68 -4.20 10.11 15.54
C GLU A 68 -5.09 11.30 15.15
N SER A 69 -5.62 11.26 13.92
CA SER A 69 -6.79 12.06 13.59
C SER A 69 -7.97 11.52 14.40
N PRO A 70 -8.67 12.33 15.21
CA PRO A 70 -9.77 11.88 16.05
C PRO A 70 -11.01 11.66 15.18
N ASN A 71 -11.12 10.48 14.56
CA ASN A 71 -12.34 10.05 13.89
C ASN A 71 -12.40 8.53 13.71
N LYS A 72 -12.04 7.78 14.75
CA LYS A 72 -12.37 6.35 14.88
C LYS A 72 -13.86 6.23 15.29
N ASN A 73 -14.78 6.49 14.37
CA ASN A 73 -16.18 6.07 14.45
C ASN A 73 -16.88 6.12 13.08
N LYS A 74 -16.28 5.48 12.08
CA LYS A 74 -17.03 4.99 10.91
C LYS A 74 -16.47 3.63 10.59
N LYS A 75 -17.33 2.59 10.60
CA LYS A 75 -17.05 1.25 10.07
C LYS A 75 -16.22 1.40 8.79
N THR A 76 -14.91 1.25 8.92
CA THR A 76 -13.97 1.34 7.81
C THR A 76 -14.19 0.07 7.01
N ASP A 77 -14.50 0.25 5.72
CA ASP A 77 -14.55 -0.88 4.78
C ASP A 77 -13.24 -1.65 4.95
N PRO A 78 -13.27 -2.97 5.25
CA PRO A 78 -12.06 -3.75 5.51
C PRO A 78 -11.08 -3.73 4.33
N ASN A 79 -11.55 -3.35 3.13
CA ASN A 79 -10.71 -3.20 1.93
C ASN A 79 -10.11 -1.79 1.75
N LYS A 80 -10.41 -0.84 2.63
CA LYS A 80 -9.92 0.53 2.49
C LYS A 80 -8.53 0.65 3.09
N VAL A 81 -7.53 0.56 2.23
CA VAL A 81 -6.13 0.84 2.55
C VAL A 81 -5.93 2.33 2.83
N ASP A 82 -5.17 2.66 3.88
CA ASP A 82 -4.83 4.04 4.20
C ASP A 82 -3.91 4.67 3.16
N LYS A 83 -4.04 5.99 2.99
CA LYS A 83 -3.34 6.73 1.93
C LYS A 83 -1.82 6.63 2.02
N GLU A 84 -1.29 6.45 3.23
CA GLU A 84 0.15 6.32 3.47
C GLU A 84 0.75 5.03 2.89
N TYR A 85 -0.04 3.96 2.76
CA TYR A 85 0.39 2.69 2.18
C TYR A 85 0.08 2.61 0.68
N LEU A 86 -0.51 3.64 0.07
CA LEU A 86 -0.84 3.66 -1.35
C LEU A 86 0.27 4.31 -2.16
N TRP A 87 0.96 3.52 -2.99
CA TRP A 87 1.98 4.04 -3.88
C TRP A 87 1.36 4.73 -5.11
N PRO A 88 1.72 5.99 -5.43
CA PRO A 88 1.08 6.76 -6.50
C PRO A 88 1.57 6.38 -7.92
N HIS A 89 2.66 5.62 -8.04
CA HIS A 89 3.30 5.29 -9.32
C HIS A 89 3.20 3.79 -9.64
N GLY A 90 3.49 3.40 -10.87
CA GLY A 90 3.84 2.02 -11.21
C GLY A 90 5.35 1.81 -11.25
N ILE A 91 5.78 0.56 -11.43
CA ILE A 91 7.20 0.19 -11.52
C ILE A 91 7.87 0.76 -12.78
N THR A 92 7.18 0.77 -13.91
CA THR A 92 7.76 1.19 -15.19
C THR A 92 7.62 2.70 -15.44
N PRO A 93 8.57 3.34 -16.15
CA PRO A 93 8.54 4.79 -16.39
C PRO A 93 7.23 5.33 -16.98
N PRO A 94 6.55 4.65 -17.94
CA PRO A 94 5.26 5.09 -18.47
C PRO A 94 4.17 5.19 -17.39
N LEU A 95 4.30 4.48 -16.27
CA LEU A 95 3.32 4.40 -15.18
C LEU A 95 3.56 5.42 -14.05
N LYS A 96 4.38 6.46 -14.27
CA LYS A 96 4.49 7.57 -13.31
C LYS A 96 3.15 8.28 -13.14
N ASN A 97 2.68 8.37 -11.88
CA ASN A 97 1.38 8.93 -11.50
C ASN A 97 0.18 8.24 -12.18
N VAL A 98 0.27 6.94 -12.40
CA VAL A 98 -0.72 6.13 -13.14
C VAL A 98 -2.15 6.36 -12.63
N ARG A 99 -2.34 6.47 -11.31
CA ARG A 99 -3.65 6.66 -10.68
C ARG A 99 -4.38 7.93 -11.12
N ILE A 100 -3.64 9.01 -11.36
CA ILE A 100 -4.20 10.32 -11.71
C ILE A 100 -4.20 10.50 -13.24
N ARG A 101 -3.17 10.00 -13.92
CA ARG A 101 -2.95 10.26 -15.34
C ARG A 101 -3.57 9.22 -16.28
N ARG A 102 -3.66 7.96 -15.86
CA ARG A 102 -4.03 6.84 -16.77
C ARG A 102 -5.26 6.07 -16.32
N PHE A 103 -5.46 5.89 -15.02
CA PHE A 103 -6.64 5.18 -14.53
C PHE A 103 -7.89 6.06 -14.56
N ARG A 104 -8.89 5.60 -15.31
CA ARG A 104 -10.21 6.23 -15.32
C ARG A 104 -10.86 6.12 -13.95
N LYS A 105 -11.36 7.23 -13.41
CA LYS A 105 -12.09 7.25 -12.14
C LYS A 105 -13.41 6.49 -12.29
N THR A 106 -13.64 5.52 -11.41
CA THR A 106 -14.92 4.82 -11.33
C THR A 106 -15.97 5.71 -10.69
N LEU A 107 -17.12 5.87 -11.35
CA LEU A 107 -18.28 6.52 -10.74
C LEU A 107 -18.79 5.66 -9.58
N LYS A 108 -18.87 6.24 -8.39
CA LYS A 108 -19.55 5.57 -7.27
C LYS A 108 -21.03 5.48 -7.60
N LYS A 109 -21.59 4.26 -7.69
CA LYS A 109 -23.04 4.07 -7.84
C LYS A 109 -23.75 4.87 -6.75
N LYS A 110 -24.60 5.82 -7.15
CA LYS A 110 -25.43 6.62 -6.23
C LYS A 110 -26.48 5.72 -5.58
N LYS A 111 -26.10 4.96 -4.55
CA LYS A 111 -27.05 4.18 -3.70
C LYS A 111 -28.08 5.07 -2.97
N VAL A 112 -27.88 6.39 -2.97
CA VAL A 112 -28.78 7.37 -2.35
C VAL A 112 -30.03 7.58 -3.22
N ALA A 113 -29.87 7.72 -4.53
CA ALA A 113 -30.99 7.95 -5.44
C ALA A 113 -31.97 6.78 -5.46
N ILE A 114 -31.44 5.54 -5.53
CA ILE A 114 -32.27 4.33 -5.54
C ILE A 114 -33.01 4.15 -4.20
N ARG A 115 -32.36 4.40 -3.05
CA ARG A 115 -33.04 4.30 -1.74
C ARG A 115 -34.14 5.36 -1.56
N LEU A 116 -33.93 6.57 -2.06
CA LEU A 116 -34.96 7.61 -2.01
C LEU A 116 -36.13 7.30 -2.96
N LEU A 117 -35.84 6.81 -4.18
CA LEU A 117 -36.85 6.33 -5.12
C LEU A 117 -37.68 5.16 -4.54
N MET A 118 -37.02 4.18 -3.92
CA MET A 118 -37.71 3.05 -3.29
C MET A 118 -38.59 3.49 -2.12
N LYS A 119 -38.13 4.46 -1.30
CA LYS A 119 -38.96 5.02 -0.23
C LYS A 119 -40.16 5.80 -0.75
N ALA A 120 -39.99 6.57 -1.82
CA ALA A 120 -41.08 7.32 -2.44
C ALA A 120 -42.12 6.38 -3.07
N LEU A 121 -41.69 5.30 -3.73
CA LEU A 121 -42.61 4.28 -4.26
C LEU A 121 -43.38 3.58 -3.13
N LEU A 122 -42.71 3.23 -2.02
CA LEU A 122 -43.35 2.62 -0.86
C LEU A 122 -44.31 3.57 -0.11
N SER A 123 -44.19 4.89 -0.26
CA SER A 123 -45.16 5.84 0.32
C SER A 123 -46.32 6.16 -0.61
N LEU A 124 -46.28 5.69 -1.86
CA LEU A 124 -47.31 5.86 -2.89
C LEU A 124 -48.17 4.59 -3.08
N MET A 125 -47.77 3.47 -2.46
CA MET A 125 -48.53 2.22 -2.37
C MET A 125 -49.20 2.12 -1.00
#